data_AF-A0A7S4KCP5-F1
#
_entry.id   AF-A0A7S4KCP5-F1
#
_cell.length_a   1.000
_cell.length_b   1.000
_cell.length_c   1.000
_cell.angle_alpha   90.00
_cell.angle_beta   90.00
_cell.angle_gamma   90.00
#
_symmetry.space_group_name_H-M   'P 1'
#
loop_
_entity.id
_entity.type
_entity.pdbx_description
1 polymer ?
#
loop_
_entity_poly.entity_id
_entity_poly.type
_entity_poly.pdbx_seq_one_letter_code
_entity_poly.pdbx_strand_id
1 'polypeptide(L)'
;ESKNIKQAVETTVADEFACPITNELPLDPVFAEDGRTYERSAIEEYFGRANGENCRSPVTNKIIGTKLIPNLQVRNMLENFVRDGVIDGEKAAPWKQRIEDEKFVAEIRSEAENGHAGAMDALGLFYEEGQHGIRKNIFTAFEWYEKAAESGHFSAMASLARMHIDGKGTEKNVPEGMMLLGRAAQGGSSYAAYLLGQCYAQGQNSIVKNAKRARCWLEKVKVDGEDVSIAVWNDTKELLAGLDS
;
A
#
# COMPACT_ATOMS: atom_id res chain seq x y z
N GLU A 1 30.77 -24.54 21.93
CA GLU A 1 30.20 -23.80 23.08
C GLU A 1 29.68 -22.41 22.71
N SER A 2 30.51 -21.50 22.17
CA SER A 2 30.08 -20.14 21.78
C SER A 2 28.85 -20.08 20.86
N LYS A 3 28.77 -20.95 19.83
CA LYS A 3 27.62 -21.01 18.90
C LYS A 3 26.30 -21.42 19.59
N ASN A 4 26.37 -22.36 20.55
CA ASN A 4 25.20 -22.81 21.30
C ASN A 4 24.74 -21.74 22.29
N ILE A 5 25.67 -20.98 22.88
CA ILE A 5 25.35 -19.87 23.77
C ILE A 5 24.65 -18.75 23.00
N LYS A 6 25.17 -18.37 21.82
CA LYS A 6 24.54 -17.36 20.96
C LYS A 6 23.10 -17.77 20.60
N GLN A 7 22.90 -19.01 20.16
CA GLN A 7 21.59 -19.51 19.78
C GLN A 7 20.60 -19.57 20.96
N ALA A 8 21.07 -19.91 22.16
CA ALA A 8 20.25 -19.90 23.37
C ALA A 8 19.83 -18.48 23.78
N VAL A 9 20.76 -17.51 23.70
CA VAL A 9 20.47 -16.08 23.95
C VAL A 9 19.45 -15.56 22.95
N GLU A 10 19.67 -15.80 21.66
CA GLU A 10 18.75 -15.41 20.58
C GLU A 10 17.34 -15.97 20.81
N THR A 11 17.23 -17.26 21.14
CA THR A 11 15.93 -17.91 21.39
C THR A 11 15.23 -17.26 22.59
N THR A 12 15.96 -17.06 23.69
CA THR A 12 15.42 -16.48 24.93
C THR A 12 14.92 -15.05 24.71
N VAL A 13 15.71 -14.21 24.04
CA VAL A 13 15.32 -12.82 23.76
C VAL A 13 14.14 -12.78 22.80
N ALA A 14 14.17 -13.56 21.71
CA ALA A 14 13.09 -13.53 20.74
C ALA A 14 11.74 -14.01 21.34
N ASP A 15 11.77 -15.01 22.23
CA ASP A 15 10.55 -15.53 22.87
C ASP A 15 9.97 -14.54 23.90
N GLU A 16 10.80 -13.69 24.52
CA GLU A 16 10.34 -12.64 25.43
C GLU A 16 9.47 -11.59 24.73
N PHE A 17 9.81 -11.25 23.48
CA PHE A 17 9.10 -10.23 22.69
C PHE A 17 8.07 -10.82 21.71
N ALA A 18 7.91 -12.14 21.67
CA ALA A 18 6.98 -12.79 20.77
C ALA A 18 5.52 -12.37 21.07
N CYS A 19 4.77 -12.06 20.02
CA CYS A 19 3.35 -11.78 20.09
C CYS A 19 2.60 -13.01 20.63
N PRO A 20 1.77 -12.88 21.67
CA PRO A 20 1.04 -14.01 22.25
C PRO A 20 0.08 -14.74 21.31
N ILE A 21 -0.33 -14.11 20.20
CA ILE A 21 -1.29 -14.67 19.23
C ILE A 21 -0.56 -15.37 18.08
N THR A 22 0.47 -14.74 17.51
CA THR A 22 1.18 -15.27 16.34
C THR A 22 2.39 -16.11 16.70
N ASN A 23 2.91 -15.98 17.93
CA ASN A 23 4.18 -16.55 18.37
C ASN A 23 5.39 -16.09 17.53
N GLU A 24 5.27 -14.90 16.92
CA GLU A 24 6.31 -14.25 16.10
C GLU A 24 6.64 -12.88 16.67
N LEU A 25 7.79 -12.32 16.27
CA LEU A 25 8.15 -10.94 16.63
C LEU A 25 7.17 -9.97 15.95
N PRO A 26 6.46 -9.12 16.71
CA PRO A 26 5.49 -8.19 16.14
C PRO A 26 6.20 -7.16 15.26
N LEU A 27 5.71 -6.93 14.05
CA LEU A 27 6.21 -5.89 13.14
C LEU A 27 5.55 -4.54 13.42
N ASP A 28 4.28 -4.52 13.82
CA ASP A 28 3.56 -3.34 14.32
C ASP A 28 3.12 -3.59 15.77
N PRO A 29 4.06 -3.49 16.73
CA PRO A 29 3.78 -3.80 18.12
C PRO A 29 2.81 -2.81 18.75
N VAL A 30 1.76 -3.33 19.40
CA VAL A 30 0.79 -2.57 20.18
C VAL A 30 0.68 -3.09 21.60
N PHE A 31 0.61 -2.17 22.56
CA PHE A 31 0.37 -2.44 23.95
C PHE A 31 -1.14 -2.47 24.24
N ALA A 32 -1.58 -3.51 24.93
CA ALA A 32 -2.97 -3.71 25.35
C ALA A 32 -3.12 -3.59 26.88
N GLU A 33 -4.37 -3.52 27.37
CA GLU A 33 -4.68 -3.27 28.78
C GLU A 33 -4.31 -4.44 29.70
N ASP A 34 -4.12 -5.65 29.17
CA ASP A 34 -3.62 -6.80 29.93
C ASP A 34 -2.12 -6.71 30.25
N GLY A 35 -1.45 -5.66 29.78
CA GLY A 35 -0.03 -5.40 30.02
C GLY A 35 0.91 -6.06 29.02
N ARG A 36 0.41 -6.60 27.91
CA ARG A 36 1.21 -7.29 26.89
C ARG A 36 1.32 -6.51 25.60
N THR A 37 2.33 -6.90 24.82
CA THR A 37 2.52 -6.42 23.45
C THR A 37 2.04 -7.47 22.46
N TYR A 38 1.33 -7.02 21.44
CA TYR A 38 0.77 -7.83 20.38
C TYR A 38 1.19 -7.28 19.02
N GLU A 39 1.15 -8.13 18.01
CA GLU A 39 1.11 -7.69 16.61
C GLU A 39 -0.27 -7.09 16.33
N ARG A 40 -0.32 -5.82 15.89
CA ARG A 40 -1.57 -5.07 15.69
C ARG A 40 -2.58 -5.83 14.83
N SER A 41 -2.13 -6.31 13.68
CA SER A 41 -3.01 -7.00 12.72
C SER A 41 -3.65 -8.24 13.34
N ALA A 42 -2.86 -9.03 14.08
CA ALA A 42 -3.30 -10.25 14.73
C ALA A 42 -4.31 -9.99 15.86
N ILE A 43 -4.09 -8.96 16.69
CA ILE A 43 -5.01 -8.63 17.79
C ILE A 43 -6.32 -8.00 17.28
N GLU A 44 -6.27 -7.18 16.22
CA GLU A 44 -7.46 -6.64 15.58
C GLU A 44 -8.33 -7.76 14.97
N GLU A 45 -7.71 -8.73 14.30
CA GLU A 45 -8.42 -9.91 13.80
C GLU A 45 -8.99 -10.77 14.95
N TYR A 46 -8.20 -10.96 16.01
CA TYR A 46 -8.62 -11.71 17.19
C TYR A 46 -9.88 -11.10 17.83
N PHE A 47 -9.95 -9.77 17.94
CA PHE A 47 -11.15 -9.06 18.41
C PHE A 47 -12.36 -9.27 17.50
N GLY A 48 -12.15 -9.25 16.18
CA GLY A 48 -13.21 -9.47 15.19
C GLY A 48 -13.86 -10.86 15.32
N ARG A 49 -13.10 -11.90 15.67
CA ARG A 49 -13.62 -13.27 15.85
C ARG A 49 -14.40 -13.48 17.14
N ALA A 50 -14.14 -12.68 18.18
CA ALA A 50 -14.63 -12.92 19.54
C ALA A 50 -15.65 -11.88 20.05
N ASN A 51 -16.26 -11.08 19.16
CA ASN A 51 -17.21 -10.01 19.49
C ASN A 51 -16.65 -8.97 20.50
N GLY A 52 -15.36 -8.65 20.41
CA GLY A 52 -14.71 -7.48 21.02
C GLY A 52 -14.60 -7.44 22.55
N GLU A 53 -15.72 -7.48 23.28
CA GLU A 53 -15.80 -7.04 24.68
C GLU A 53 -15.28 -8.06 25.71
N ASN A 54 -15.11 -9.33 25.32
CA ASN A 54 -14.67 -10.41 26.21
C ASN A 54 -13.45 -11.19 25.67
N CYS A 55 -12.67 -10.59 24.77
CA CYS A 55 -11.47 -11.23 24.24
C CYS A 55 -10.43 -11.41 25.35
N ARG A 56 -10.03 -12.67 25.57
CA ARG A 56 -9.10 -13.05 26.63
C ARG A 56 -7.73 -13.39 26.07
N SER A 57 -6.70 -12.94 26.77
CA SER A 57 -5.30 -13.21 26.45
C SER A 57 -5.08 -14.72 26.41
N PRO A 58 -4.52 -15.28 25.31
CA PRO A 58 -4.28 -16.72 25.22
C PRO A 58 -3.28 -17.25 26.25
N VAL A 59 -2.51 -16.35 26.88
CA VAL A 59 -1.49 -16.69 27.87
C VAL A 59 -1.96 -16.46 29.31
N THR A 60 -2.62 -15.33 29.59
CA THR A 60 -2.98 -14.96 30.97
C THR A 60 -4.45 -15.14 31.29
N ASN A 61 -5.29 -15.40 30.27
CA ASN A 61 -6.74 -15.44 30.38
C ASN A 61 -7.39 -14.13 30.89
N LYS A 62 -6.63 -13.02 30.99
CA LYS A 62 -7.16 -11.68 31.32
C LYS A 62 -7.88 -11.08 30.11
N ILE A 63 -8.85 -10.21 30.37
CA ILE A 63 -9.47 -9.41 29.30
C ILE A 63 -8.41 -8.47 28.72
N ILE A 64 -8.26 -8.47 27.40
CA ILE A 64 -7.20 -7.72 26.69
C ILE A 64 -7.52 -6.21 26.61
N GLY A 65 -8.81 -5.88 26.51
CA GLY A 65 -9.28 -4.52 26.24
C GLY A 65 -9.08 -4.12 24.78
N THR A 66 -10.01 -3.36 24.20
CA THR A 66 -9.98 -2.97 22.77
C THR A 66 -9.09 -1.76 22.50
N LYS A 67 -8.61 -1.09 23.55
CA LYS A 67 -7.72 0.07 23.43
C LYS A 67 -6.28 -0.38 23.19
N LEU A 68 -5.80 -0.15 21.98
CA LEU A 68 -4.44 -0.51 21.55
C LEU A 68 -3.58 0.73 21.39
N ILE A 69 -2.41 0.75 22.05
CA ILE A 69 -1.47 1.87 21.99
C ILE A 69 -0.21 1.41 21.23
N PRO A 70 0.29 2.13 20.21
CA PRO A 70 1.56 1.78 19.56
C PRO A 70 2.69 1.63 20.58
N ASN A 71 3.40 0.50 20.57
CA ASN A 71 4.52 0.22 21.47
C ASN A 71 5.85 0.51 20.77
N LEU A 72 6.16 1.80 20.61
CA LEU A 72 7.39 2.26 19.96
C LEU A 72 8.65 1.79 20.69
N GLN A 73 8.58 1.58 22.00
CA GLN A 73 9.71 1.09 22.77
C GLN A 73 10.07 -0.34 22.37
N VAL A 74 9.10 -1.25 22.30
CA VAL A 74 9.34 -2.63 21.84
C VAL A 74 9.78 -2.65 20.38
N ARG A 75 9.16 -1.83 19.52
CA ARG A 75 9.57 -1.69 18.12
C ARG A 75 11.07 -1.35 18.02
N ASN A 76 11.50 -0.29 18.70
CA ASN A 76 12.88 0.18 18.64
C ASN A 76 13.86 -0.85 19.23
N MET A 77 13.46 -1.57 20.29
CA MET A 77 14.28 -2.66 20.84
C MET A 77 14.47 -3.78 19.83
N LEU A 78 13.40 -4.25 19.20
CA LEU A 78 13.46 -5.32 18.20
C LEU A 78 14.31 -4.91 16.99
N GLU A 79 14.14 -3.68 16.49
CA GLU A 79 14.96 -3.13 15.43
C GLU A 79 16.46 -3.15 15.79
N ASN A 80 16.81 -2.69 16.99
CA ASN A 80 18.19 -2.67 17.47
C ASN A 80 18.75 -4.09 17.64
N PHE A 81 17.97 -5.02 18.21
CA PHE A 81 18.42 -6.41 18.36
C PHE A 81 18.71 -7.07 17.00
N VAL A 82 17.92 -6.75 15.98
CA VAL A 82 18.13 -7.27 14.63
C VAL A 82 19.35 -6.61 13.97
N ARG A 83 19.53 -5.29 14.14
CA ARG A 83 20.71 -4.57 13.62
C ARG A 83 22.02 -5.01 14.26
N ASP A 84 22.00 -5.25 15.57
CA ASP A 84 23.17 -5.68 16.34
C ASP A 84 23.45 -7.19 16.19
N GLY A 85 22.58 -7.94 15.51
CA GLY A 85 22.72 -9.39 15.30
C GLY A 85 22.49 -10.23 16.56
N VAL A 86 21.76 -9.67 17.55
CA VAL A 86 21.26 -10.35 18.75
C VAL A 86 20.14 -11.31 18.38
N ILE A 87 19.22 -10.85 17.50
CA ILE A 87 18.21 -11.69 16.84
C ILE A 87 18.61 -11.81 15.37
N ASP A 88 18.73 -13.05 14.86
CA ASP A 88 19.13 -13.31 13.48
C ASP A 88 18.27 -14.43 12.86
N GLY A 89 18.71 -14.99 11.73
CA GLY A 89 18.05 -16.13 11.10
C GLY A 89 16.62 -15.86 10.65
N GLU A 90 15.78 -16.88 10.74
CA GLU A 90 14.38 -16.83 10.28
C GLU A 90 13.53 -15.84 11.08
N LYS A 91 13.74 -15.74 12.39
CA LYS A 91 13.00 -14.81 13.26
C LYS A 91 13.31 -13.34 12.92
N ALA A 92 14.51 -13.04 12.46
CA ALA A 92 14.91 -11.68 12.07
C ALA A 92 14.53 -11.31 10.63
N ALA A 93 14.24 -12.28 9.75
CA ALA A 93 14.03 -12.02 8.32
C ALA A 93 12.91 -10.99 8.04
N PRO A 94 11.71 -11.08 8.67
CA PRO A 94 10.67 -10.07 8.48
C PRO A 94 11.09 -8.67 8.95
N TRP A 95 11.89 -8.60 10.02
CA TRP A 95 12.43 -7.34 10.53
C TRP A 95 13.49 -6.73 9.64
N LYS A 96 14.37 -7.56 9.03
CA LYS A 96 15.34 -7.07 8.04
C LYS A 96 14.64 -6.47 6.83
N GLN A 97 13.64 -7.17 6.29
CA GLN A 97 12.80 -6.64 5.20
C GLN A 97 12.12 -5.33 5.61
N ARG A 98 11.53 -5.27 6.80
CA ARG A 98 10.90 -4.05 7.32
C ARG A 98 11.88 -2.88 7.38
N ILE A 99 13.09 -3.09 7.88
CA ILE A 99 14.12 -2.04 7.99
C ILE A 99 14.50 -1.52 6.59
N GLU A 100 14.62 -2.41 5.60
CA GLU A 100 14.91 -2.05 4.22
C GLU A 100 13.75 -1.28 3.58
N ASP A 101 12.52 -1.74 3.76
CA ASP A 101 11.31 -1.06 3.28
C ASP A 101 11.15 0.34 3.89
N GLU A 102 11.35 0.49 5.20
CA GLU A 102 11.28 1.78 5.88
C GLU A 102 12.35 2.75 5.37
N LYS A 103 13.57 2.25 5.11
CA LYS A 103 14.64 3.04 4.51
C LYS A 103 14.28 3.47 3.09
N PHE A 104 13.79 2.55 2.28
CA PHE A 104 13.38 2.83 0.91
C PHE A 104 12.26 3.88 0.85
N VAL A 105 11.23 3.73 1.69
CA VAL A 105 10.16 4.73 1.83
C VAL A 105 10.69 6.09 2.27
N ALA A 106 11.67 6.13 3.17
CA ALA A 106 12.28 7.39 3.62
C ALA A 106 13.05 8.09 2.48
N GLU A 107 13.76 7.34 1.64
CA GLU A 107 14.44 7.87 0.45
C GLU A 107 13.44 8.44 -0.56
N ILE A 108 12.42 7.67 -0.92
CA ILE A 108 11.32 8.10 -1.81
C ILE A 108 10.61 9.35 -1.24
N ARG A 109 10.37 9.39 0.08
CA ARG A 109 9.78 10.55 0.73
C ARG A 109 10.64 11.80 0.61
N SER A 110 11.94 11.67 0.85
CA SER A 110 12.89 12.77 0.68
C SER A 110 12.87 13.29 -0.78
N GLU A 111 12.89 12.41 -1.77
CA GLU A 111 12.80 12.81 -3.18
C GLU A 111 11.49 13.54 -3.53
N ALA A 112 10.37 13.00 -3.04
CA ALA A 112 9.06 13.61 -3.25
C ALA A 112 8.95 14.99 -2.60
N GLU A 113 9.47 15.15 -1.38
CA GLU A 113 9.52 16.44 -0.68
C GLU A 113 10.46 17.44 -1.38
N ASN A 114 11.45 16.96 -2.13
CA ASN A 114 12.33 17.76 -2.97
C ASN A 114 11.76 18.03 -4.39
N GLY A 115 10.50 17.68 -4.66
CA GLY A 115 9.83 18.01 -5.91
C GLY A 115 9.92 16.94 -7.01
N HIS A 116 10.46 15.75 -6.72
CA HIS A 116 10.53 14.69 -7.72
C HIS A 116 9.15 14.05 -7.95
N ALA A 117 8.53 14.36 -9.08
CA ALA A 117 7.14 13.99 -9.34
C ALA A 117 6.89 12.48 -9.46
N GLY A 118 7.88 11.71 -9.94
CA GLY A 118 7.81 10.24 -9.94
C GLY A 118 7.87 9.65 -8.53
N ALA A 119 8.58 10.29 -7.60
CA ALA A 119 8.61 9.86 -6.21
C ALA A 119 7.29 10.19 -5.49
N MET A 120 6.67 11.33 -5.82
CA MET A 120 5.32 11.66 -5.35
C MET A 120 4.30 10.62 -5.84
N ASP A 121 4.36 10.23 -7.12
CA ASP A 121 3.51 9.17 -7.69
C ASP A 121 3.72 7.82 -6.96
N ALA A 122 4.98 7.44 -6.71
CA ALA A 122 5.31 6.25 -5.96
C ALA A 122 4.76 6.27 -4.51
N LEU A 123 4.85 7.40 -3.79
CA LEU A 123 4.21 7.53 -2.48
C LEU A 123 2.69 7.41 -2.57
N GLY A 124 2.08 8.00 -3.59
CA GLY A 124 0.66 7.84 -3.87
C GLY A 124 0.29 6.35 -3.96
N LEU A 125 1.07 5.58 -4.74
CA LEU A 125 0.89 4.14 -4.90
C LEU A 125 1.11 3.37 -3.59
N PHE A 126 2.14 3.70 -2.82
CA PHE A 126 2.42 3.03 -1.55
C PHE A 126 1.28 3.21 -0.55
N TYR A 127 0.68 4.40 -0.50
CA TYR A 127 -0.50 4.66 0.33
C TYR A 127 -1.78 4.05 -0.26
N GLU A 128 -1.95 3.99 -1.57
CA GLU A 128 -3.13 3.35 -2.19
C GLU A 128 -3.14 1.84 -1.93
N GLU A 129 -1.98 1.19 -2.14
CA GLU A 129 -1.83 -0.26 -2.08
C GLU A 129 -1.23 -0.81 -0.80
N GLY A 130 -0.80 0.05 0.13
CA GLY A 130 -0.28 -0.37 1.43
C GLY A 130 1.00 -1.19 1.30
N GLN A 131 1.95 -0.68 0.51
CA GLN A 131 3.22 -1.35 0.19
C GLN A 131 4.34 -0.90 1.13
N HIS A 132 5.42 -1.69 1.21
CA HIS A 132 6.63 -1.34 1.98
C HIS A 132 6.36 -0.97 3.44
N GLY A 133 5.44 -1.68 4.09
CA GLY A 133 5.06 -1.42 5.49
C GLY A 133 4.21 -0.17 5.71
N ILE A 134 3.79 0.54 4.66
CA ILE A 134 2.82 1.63 4.75
C ILE A 134 1.41 1.04 4.84
N ARG A 135 0.58 1.57 5.75
CA ARG A 135 -0.85 1.24 5.82
C ARG A 135 -1.61 1.94 4.70
N LYS A 136 -2.52 1.21 4.05
CA LYS A 136 -3.44 1.78 3.06
C LYS A 136 -4.13 3.03 3.60
N ASN A 137 -4.01 4.14 2.87
CA ASN A 137 -4.70 5.39 3.15
C ASN A 137 -5.00 6.11 1.82
N ILE A 138 -6.24 5.97 1.36
CA ILE A 138 -6.69 6.53 0.09
C ILE A 138 -6.66 8.07 0.08
N PHE A 139 -6.89 8.73 1.22
CA PHE A 139 -6.81 10.19 1.30
C PHE A 139 -5.37 10.69 1.15
N THR A 140 -4.41 10.05 1.83
CA THR A 140 -3.00 10.41 1.66
C THR A 140 -2.48 10.05 0.26
N ALA A 141 -2.97 8.96 -0.34
CA ALA A 141 -2.67 8.65 -1.73
C ALA A 141 -3.15 9.75 -2.68
N PHE A 142 -4.39 10.23 -2.49
CA PHE A 142 -4.97 11.33 -3.26
C PHE A 142 -4.10 12.59 -3.20
N GLU A 143 -3.69 13.00 -2.00
CA GLU A 143 -2.83 14.19 -1.79
C GLU A 143 -1.48 14.07 -2.51
N TRP A 144 -0.87 12.88 -2.54
CA TRP A 144 0.39 12.67 -3.26
C TRP A 144 0.22 12.66 -4.77
N TYR A 145 -0.84 12.02 -5.27
CA TYR A 145 -1.16 12.07 -6.70
C TYR A 145 -1.51 13.49 -7.17
N GLU A 146 -2.18 14.30 -6.35
CA GLU A 146 -2.45 15.70 -6.64
C GLU A 146 -1.14 16.49 -6.82
N LYS A 147 -0.22 16.41 -5.85
CA LYS A 147 1.10 17.07 -5.94
C LYS A 147 1.90 16.62 -7.16
N ALA A 148 1.89 15.32 -7.47
CA ALA A 148 2.56 14.77 -8.64
C ALA A 148 1.95 15.28 -9.95
N ALA A 149 0.62 15.33 -10.04
CA ALA A 149 -0.12 15.83 -11.20
C ALA A 149 0.09 17.34 -11.41
N GLU A 150 0.13 18.13 -10.33
CA GLU A 150 0.50 19.56 -10.35
C GLU A 150 1.93 19.78 -10.87
N SER A 151 2.83 18.84 -10.57
CA SER A 151 4.20 18.81 -11.08
C SER A 151 4.32 18.28 -12.53
N GLY A 152 3.18 18.02 -13.20
CA GLY A 152 3.13 17.57 -14.59
C GLY A 152 3.32 16.07 -14.81
N HIS A 153 3.27 15.24 -13.76
CA HIS A 153 3.41 13.79 -13.89
C HIS A 153 2.12 13.16 -14.44
N PHE A 154 2.17 12.67 -15.68
CA PHE A 154 0.96 12.22 -16.38
C PHE A 154 0.37 10.91 -15.84
N SER A 155 1.19 9.97 -15.39
CA SER A 155 0.70 8.73 -14.76
C SER A 155 -0.03 9.02 -13.45
N ALA A 156 0.51 9.95 -12.64
CA ALA A 156 -0.15 10.39 -11.40
C ALA A 156 -1.45 11.14 -11.70
N MET A 157 -1.45 11.99 -12.74
CA MET A 157 -2.66 12.66 -13.21
C MET A 157 -3.74 11.66 -13.64
N ALA A 158 -3.37 10.53 -14.24
CA ALA A 158 -4.29 9.45 -14.57
C ALA A 158 -4.86 8.76 -13.32
N SER A 159 -4.03 8.49 -12.32
CA SER A 159 -4.45 7.95 -11.02
C SER A 159 -5.41 8.90 -10.30
N LEU A 160 -5.08 10.18 -10.22
CA LEU A 160 -5.95 11.24 -9.66
C LEU A 160 -7.29 11.30 -10.39
N ALA A 161 -7.26 11.22 -11.72
CA ALA A 161 -8.45 11.25 -12.54
C ALA A 161 -9.38 10.04 -12.28
N ARG A 162 -8.81 8.84 -12.14
CA ARG A 162 -9.52 7.63 -11.75
C ARG A 162 -10.17 7.80 -10.37
N MET A 163 -9.47 8.39 -9.42
CA MET A 163 -9.99 8.66 -8.07
C MET A 163 -11.19 9.61 -8.09
N HIS A 164 -11.17 10.66 -8.91
CA HIS A 164 -12.34 11.53 -9.12
C HIS A 164 -13.52 10.81 -9.79
N ILE A 165 -13.27 9.96 -10.79
CA ILE A 165 -14.33 9.21 -11.49
C ILE A 165 -15.01 8.22 -10.53
N ASP A 166 -14.24 7.57 -9.66
CA ASP A 166 -14.75 6.58 -8.71
C ASP A 166 -15.28 7.20 -7.42
N GLY A 167 -14.89 8.44 -7.08
CA GLY A 167 -15.16 9.07 -5.78
C GLY A 167 -14.37 8.43 -4.63
N LYS A 168 -13.12 8.05 -4.89
CA LYS A 168 -12.22 7.45 -3.90
C LYS A 168 -11.25 8.52 -3.40
N GLY A 169 -11.18 8.73 -2.09
CA GLY A 169 -10.34 9.78 -1.48
C GLY A 169 -10.83 11.20 -1.70
N THR A 170 -11.89 11.39 -2.50
CA THR A 170 -12.53 12.67 -2.81
C THR A 170 -13.99 12.44 -3.21
N GLU A 171 -14.78 13.51 -3.30
CA GLU A 171 -16.13 13.42 -3.87
C GLU A 171 -16.08 13.04 -5.35
N LYS A 172 -17.04 12.22 -5.77
CA LYS A 172 -17.14 11.78 -7.16
C LYS A 172 -17.36 12.96 -8.10
N ASN A 173 -16.43 13.16 -9.02
CA ASN A 173 -16.47 14.22 -10.04
C ASN A 173 -16.01 13.68 -11.40
N VAL A 174 -16.94 13.06 -12.13
CA VAL A 174 -16.66 12.46 -13.43
C VAL A 174 -16.21 13.47 -14.48
N PRO A 175 -16.80 14.67 -14.61
CA PRO A 175 -16.31 15.69 -15.55
C PRO A 175 -14.85 16.07 -15.33
N GLU A 176 -14.44 16.30 -14.07
CA GLU A 176 -13.05 16.62 -13.72
C GLU A 176 -12.12 15.47 -14.07
N GLY A 177 -12.46 14.24 -13.65
CA GLY A 177 -11.63 13.07 -13.96
C GLY A 177 -11.51 12.82 -15.47
N MET A 178 -12.57 12.98 -16.26
CA MET A 178 -12.49 12.85 -17.71
C MET A 178 -11.61 13.93 -18.36
N MET A 179 -11.61 15.16 -17.83
CA MET A 179 -10.72 16.23 -18.28
C MET A 179 -9.25 15.89 -17.96
N LEU A 180 -8.96 15.47 -16.74
CA LEU A 180 -7.61 15.10 -16.30
C LEU A 180 -7.07 13.89 -17.09
N LEU A 181 -7.88 12.85 -17.29
CA LEU A 181 -7.52 11.73 -18.16
C LEU A 181 -7.18 12.18 -19.58
N GLY A 182 -8.00 13.06 -20.16
CA GLY A 182 -7.78 13.63 -21.49
C GLY A 182 -6.43 14.35 -21.59
N ARG A 183 -6.10 15.16 -20.58
CA ARG A 183 -4.82 15.88 -20.49
C ARG A 183 -3.64 14.90 -20.34
N ALA A 184 -3.75 13.93 -19.45
CA ALA A 184 -2.70 12.93 -19.23
C ALA A 184 -2.43 12.08 -20.48
N ALA A 185 -3.48 11.65 -21.18
CA ALA A 185 -3.34 10.87 -22.42
C ALA A 185 -2.77 11.71 -23.58
N GLN A 186 -3.11 12.99 -23.66
CA GLN A 186 -2.47 13.92 -24.61
C GLN A 186 -1.01 14.20 -24.25
N GLY A 187 -0.68 14.20 -22.96
CA GLY A 187 0.67 14.28 -22.41
C GLY A 187 1.53 13.04 -22.64
N GLY A 188 0.93 11.96 -23.15
CA GLY A 188 1.65 10.73 -23.51
C GLY A 188 1.52 9.59 -22.51
N SER A 189 0.68 9.70 -21.47
CA SER A 189 0.41 8.55 -20.60
C SER A 189 -0.42 7.50 -21.33
N SER A 190 0.19 6.33 -21.52
CA SER A 190 -0.45 5.13 -22.03
C SER A 190 -1.49 4.60 -21.03
N TYR A 191 -1.25 4.75 -19.72
CA TYR A 191 -2.24 4.41 -18.69
C TYR A 191 -3.50 5.26 -18.79
N ALA A 192 -3.35 6.58 -18.96
CA ALA A 192 -4.48 7.48 -19.17
C ALA A 192 -5.26 7.17 -20.46
N ALA A 193 -4.56 6.86 -21.54
CA ALA A 193 -5.18 6.46 -22.81
C ALA A 193 -6.00 5.17 -22.64
N TYR A 194 -5.45 4.19 -21.91
CA TYR A 194 -6.18 2.97 -21.56
C TYR A 194 -7.45 3.28 -20.76
N LEU A 195 -7.36 4.08 -19.69
CA LEU A 195 -8.52 4.43 -18.85
C LEU A 195 -9.61 5.17 -19.63
N LEU A 196 -9.25 6.09 -20.54
CA LEU A 196 -10.21 6.73 -21.44
C LEU A 196 -10.89 5.73 -22.38
N GLY A 197 -10.09 4.83 -22.95
CA GLY A 197 -10.54 3.75 -23.80
C GLY A 197 -11.58 2.88 -23.09
N GLN A 198 -11.25 2.43 -21.88
CA GLN A 198 -12.10 1.62 -21.03
C GLN A 198 -13.40 2.36 -20.67
N CYS A 199 -13.31 3.64 -20.26
CA CYS A 199 -14.48 4.47 -19.95
C CYS A 199 -15.47 4.53 -21.12
N TYR A 200 -14.98 4.75 -22.35
CA TYR A 200 -15.84 4.79 -23.54
C TYR A 200 -16.30 3.41 -24.01
N ALA A 201 -15.55 2.34 -23.76
CA ALA A 201 -15.97 0.98 -24.12
C ALA A 201 -17.12 0.49 -23.22
N GLN A 202 -16.99 0.71 -21.91
CA GLN A 202 -17.89 0.16 -20.90
C GLN A 202 -19.06 1.08 -20.56
N GLY A 203 -18.91 2.40 -20.72
CA GLY A 203 -19.96 3.38 -20.46
C GLY A 203 -20.46 3.37 -19.01
N GLN A 204 -19.56 3.60 -18.06
CA GLN A 204 -19.84 3.63 -16.63
C GLN A 204 -19.82 5.06 -16.10
N ASN A 205 -20.29 5.28 -14.85
CA ASN A 205 -20.18 6.58 -14.19
C ASN A 205 -20.81 7.75 -14.99
N SER A 206 -21.97 7.52 -15.63
CA SER A 206 -22.64 8.49 -16.51
C SER A 206 -21.89 8.84 -17.80
N ILE A 207 -20.84 8.09 -18.13
CA ILE A 207 -20.11 8.19 -19.40
C ILE A 207 -20.87 7.35 -20.44
N VAL A 208 -21.21 7.96 -21.57
CA VAL A 208 -21.90 7.27 -22.66
C VAL A 208 -20.91 6.40 -23.44
N LYS A 209 -21.28 5.15 -23.71
CA LYS A 209 -20.49 4.26 -24.57
C LYS A 209 -20.21 4.90 -25.93
N ASN A 210 -18.97 4.80 -26.39
CA ASN A 210 -18.57 5.30 -27.70
C ASN A 210 -17.42 4.45 -28.25
N ALA A 211 -17.75 3.43 -29.04
CA ALA A 211 -16.77 2.50 -29.61
C ALA A 211 -15.67 3.19 -30.42
N LYS A 212 -16.02 4.27 -31.14
CA LYS A 212 -15.07 5.01 -31.98
C LYS A 212 -14.04 5.76 -31.14
N ARG A 213 -14.47 6.41 -30.06
CA ARG A 213 -13.57 7.07 -29.10
C ARG A 213 -12.78 6.07 -28.28
N ALA A 214 -13.42 4.97 -27.87
CA ALA A 214 -12.75 3.89 -27.15
C ALA A 214 -11.56 3.36 -27.95
N ARG A 215 -11.80 2.96 -29.21
CA ARG A 215 -10.75 2.49 -30.13
C ARG A 215 -9.64 3.53 -30.32
N CYS A 216 -10.00 4.79 -30.57
CA CYS A 216 -9.03 5.87 -30.77
C CYS A 216 -8.04 6.04 -29.61
N TRP A 217 -8.49 5.81 -28.37
CA TRP A 217 -7.61 5.89 -27.21
C TRP A 217 -6.87 4.59 -26.92
N LEU A 218 -7.53 3.43 -27.05
CA LEU A 218 -6.90 2.12 -26.85
C LEU A 218 -5.76 1.86 -27.86
N GLU A 219 -5.90 2.30 -29.11
CA GLU A 219 -4.84 2.19 -30.14
C GLU A 219 -3.59 3.05 -29.83
N LYS A 220 -3.69 4.01 -28.90
CA LYS A 220 -2.56 4.85 -28.48
C LYS A 220 -1.79 4.27 -27.30
N VAL A 221 -2.30 3.22 -26.66
CA VAL A 221 -1.63 2.55 -25.53
C VAL A 221 -0.36 1.88 -26.05
N LYS A 222 0.77 2.16 -25.41
CA LYS A 222 2.06 1.52 -25.69
C LYS A 222 2.51 0.72 -24.48
N VAL A 223 3.30 -0.33 -24.76
CA VAL A 223 4.02 -1.09 -23.73
C VAL A 223 5.47 -0.65 -23.75
N ASP A 224 5.73 0.50 -23.13
CA ASP A 224 7.05 1.04 -22.91
C ASP A 224 7.33 1.12 -21.41
N GLY A 225 8.07 0.11 -20.91
CA GLY A 225 8.88 0.13 -19.70
C GLY A 225 8.20 0.27 -18.34
N GLU A 226 7.35 1.27 -18.13
CA GLU A 226 7.02 1.77 -16.78
C GLU A 226 5.54 2.19 -16.60
N ASP A 227 4.84 2.65 -17.65
CA ASP A 227 3.48 3.23 -17.49
C ASP A 227 2.33 2.20 -17.61
N VAL A 228 2.56 1.05 -18.26
CA VAL A 228 1.51 0.05 -18.53
C VAL A 228 1.95 -1.34 -18.14
N SER A 229 1.21 -1.97 -17.22
CA SER A 229 1.43 -3.36 -16.84
C SER A 229 1.00 -4.32 -17.97
N ILE A 230 1.59 -5.52 -18.00
CA ILE A 230 1.19 -6.58 -18.95
C ILE A 230 -0.32 -6.88 -18.84
N ALA A 231 -0.88 -6.79 -17.64
CA ALA A 231 -2.32 -6.97 -17.41
C ALA A 231 -3.15 -5.90 -18.13
N VAL A 232 -2.79 -4.61 -17.97
CA VAL A 232 -3.45 -3.49 -18.66
C VAL A 232 -3.33 -3.62 -20.18
N TRP A 233 -2.18 -4.07 -20.68
CA TRP A 233 -2.00 -4.33 -22.11
C TRP A 233 -2.88 -5.47 -22.63
N ASN A 234 -3.03 -6.55 -21.85
CA ASN A 234 -3.90 -7.64 -22.21
C ASN A 234 -5.38 -7.21 -22.22
N ASP A 235 -5.83 -6.48 -21.20
CA ASP A 235 -7.19 -5.93 -21.17
C ASP A 235 -7.44 -4.95 -22.33
N THR A 236 -6.44 -4.13 -22.68
CA THR A 236 -6.51 -3.23 -23.86
C THR A 236 -6.81 -4.01 -25.15
N LYS A 237 -6.13 -5.13 -25.38
CA LYS A 237 -6.36 -5.98 -26.57
C LYS A 237 -7.75 -6.63 -26.55
N GLU A 238 -8.21 -7.09 -25.38
CA GLU A 238 -9.54 -7.68 -25.22
C GLU A 238 -10.64 -6.65 -25.49
N LEU A 239 -10.50 -5.44 -24.92
CA LEU A 239 -11.41 -4.33 -25.18
C LEU A 239 -11.43 -3.98 -26.67
N LEU A 240 -10.28 -3.87 -27.34
CA LEU A 240 -10.21 -3.62 -28.78
C LEU A 240 -10.95 -4.69 -29.58
N ALA A 241 -10.72 -5.97 -29.28
CA ALA A 241 -11.40 -7.07 -29.96
C ALA A 241 -12.93 -7.04 -29.75
N GLY A 242 -13.40 -6.67 -28.56
CA GLY A 242 -14.82 -6.53 -28.26
C GLY A 242 -15.50 -5.31 -28.88
N LEU A 243 -14.74 -4.34 -29.42
CA LEU A 243 -15.30 -3.19 -30.15
C LEU A 243 -15.56 -3.50 -31.63
N ASP A 244 -15.04 -4.62 -32.14
CA ASP A 244 -15.25 -5.11 -33.51
C ASP A 244 -16.42 -6.11 -33.63
N SER A 245 -16.91 -6.64 -32.51
CA SER A 245 -18.05 -7.56 -32.41
C SER A 245 -19.39 -6.84 -32.26
#